data_AF-A0A953IFE0-F1
#
_entry.id   AF-A0A953IFE0-F1
#
_cell.length_a   1.000
_cell.length_b   1.000
_cell.length_c   1.000
_cell.angle_alpha   90.00
_cell.angle_beta   90.00
_cell.angle_gamma   90.00
#
_symmetry.space_group_name_H-M   'P 1'
#
loop_
_entity.id
_entity.type
_entity.pdbx_description
1 polymer ?
#
loop_
_entity_poly.entity_id
_entity_poly.type
_entity_poly.pdbx_seq_one_letter_code
_entity_poly.pdbx_strand_id
1 'polypeptide(L)'
;LPLPVIELAHAAYFSYYLILFVPALAAGRKLAREVDRYIFWLIAAMLAHYAANLVFPVAGPLATRAATMPEGVLFVPLMDVLYGRFDRGGLAFPSTHVVASLISAWFAGRVFFPRAWPAYALWFAAIAASTVVCGYHYPVDVLAGLITGGLCVALAARRPAVDPS
;
A
#
# COMPACT_ATOMS: atom_id res chain seq x y z
N LEU A 1 20.74 0.74 9.57
CA LEU A 1 20.50 2.10 9.05
C LEU A 1 20.52 3.09 10.21
N PRO A 2 20.91 4.37 10.02
CA PRO A 2 20.79 5.38 11.06
C PRO A 2 19.33 5.54 11.51
N LEU A 3 19.12 5.84 12.80
CA LEU A 3 17.78 5.97 13.38
C LEU A 3 16.84 6.92 12.61
N PRO A 4 17.26 8.12 12.16
CA PRO A 4 16.39 9.01 11.39
C PRO A 4 15.87 8.40 10.09
N VAL A 5 16.69 7.56 9.43
CA VAL A 5 16.29 6.86 8.19
C VAL A 5 15.27 5.78 8.49
N ILE A 6 15.42 5.08 9.62
CA ILE A 6 14.47 4.06 10.07
C ILE A 6 13.13 4.70 10.44
N GLU A 7 13.14 5.82 11.16
CA GLU A 7 11.94 6.61 11.46
C GLU A 7 11.24 7.07 10.17
N LEU A 8 12.00 7.60 9.21
CA LEU A 8 11.45 8.01 7.91
C LEU A 8 10.85 6.83 7.15
N ALA A 9 11.48 5.66 7.18
CA ALA A 9 10.94 4.45 6.56
C ALA A 9 9.61 4.03 7.21
N HIS A 10 9.51 4.08 8.55
CA HIS A 10 8.26 3.78 9.25
C HIS A 10 7.18 4.85 8.99
N ALA A 11 7.57 6.12 8.87
CA ALA A 11 6.67 7.19 8.46
C ALA A 11 6.12 6.95 7.04
N ALA A 12 6.99 6.59 6.10
CA ALA A 12 6.60 6.21 4.75
C ALA A 12 5.67 4.99 4.77
N TYR A 13 5.98 3.97 5.57
CA TYR A 13 5.10 2.81 5.75
C TYR A 13 3.73 3.20 6.30
N PHE A 14 3.68 3.98 7.38
CA PHE A 14 2.44 4.47 7.99
C PHE A 14 1.62 5.34 7.03
N SER A 15 2.28 6.09 6.15
CA SER A 15 1.60 6.93 5.16
C SER A 15 0.78 6.14 4.13
N TYR A 16 0.88 4.80 4.12
CA TYR A 16 -0.06 3.90 3.46
C TYR A 16 -1.53 4.26 3.74
N TYR A 17 -1.89 4.51 5.01
CA TYR A 17 -3.26 4.87 5.35
C TYR A 17 -3.68 6.19 4.68
N LEU A 18 -2.74 7.12 4.53
CA LEU A 18 -3.01 8.42 3.91
C LEU A 18 -3.19 8.30 2.40
N ILE A 19 -2.33 7.53 1.71
CA ILE A 19 -2.43 7.40 0.24
C ILE A 19 -3.73 6.69 -0.19
N LEU A 20 -4.29 5.83 0.66
CA LEU A 20 -5.58 5.17 0.42
C LEU A 20 -6.77 6.14 0.45
N PHE A 21 -6.83 7.01 1.47
CA PHE A 21 -8.05 7.78 1.74
C PHE A 21 -7.96 9.22 1.27
N VAL A 22 -6.83 9.89 1.45
CA VAL A 22 -6.70 11.34 1.19
C VAL A 22 -6.99 11.70 -0.28
N PRO A 23 -6.43 11.00 -1.29
CA PRO A 23 -6.70 11.37 -2.68
C PRO A 23 -8.16 11.17 -3.08
N ALA A 24 -8.81 10.11 -2.60
CA ALA A 24 -10.21 9.83 -2.90
C ALA A 24 -11.15 10.84 -2.22
N LEU A 25 -10.88 11.20 -0.96
CA LEU A 25 -11.63 12.24 -0.25
C LEU A 25 -11.45 13.61 -0.92
N ALA A 26 -10.23 13.93 -1.35
CA ALA A 26 -9.92 15.18 -2.06
C ALA A 26 -10.56 15.25 -3.45
N ALA A 27 -10.66 14.12 -4.17
CA ALA A 27 -11.39 14.03 -5.43
C ALA A 27 -12.89 14.35 -5.24
N GLY A 28 -13.45 13.90 -4.12
CA GLY A 28 -14.78 14.25 -3.66
C GLY A 28 -15.89 13.89 -4.66
N ARG A 29 -17.06 14.53 -4.52
CA ARG A 29 -18.24 14.22 -5.35
C ARG A 29 -18.08 14.55 -6.83
N LYS A 30 -17.13 15.42 -7.20
CA LYS A 30 -16.88 15.81 -8.60
C LYS A 30 -16.39 14.65 -9.46
N LEU A 31 -15.71 13.69 -8.84
CA LEU A 31 -15.16 12.51 -9.48
C LEU A 31 -15.78 11.22 -8.88
N ALA A 32 -17.03 11.28 -8.40
CA ALA A 32 -17.67 10.18 -7.68
C ALA A 32 -17.58 8.85 -8.45
N ARG A 33 -17.83 8.85 -9.76
CA ARG A 33 -17.71 7.65 -10.61
C ARG A 33 -16.29 7.08 -10.67
N GLU A 34 -15.29 7.94 -10.69
CA GLU A 34 -13.88 7.51 -10.69
C GLU A 34 -13.44 7.05 -9.29
N VAL A 35 -14.01 7.63 -8.23
CA VAL A 35 -13.87 7.15 -6.86
C VAL A 35 -14.51 5.77 -6.70
N ASP A 36 -15.69 5.52 -7.29
CA ASP A 36 -16.33 4.20 -7.29
C ASP A 36 -15.47 3.15 -8.01
N ARG A 37 -14.91 3.52 -9.18
CA ARG A 37 -13.96 2.66 -9.91
C ARG A 37 -12.71 2.36 -9.08
N TYR A 38 -12.16 3.38 -8.41
CA TYR A 38 -11.01 3.24 -7.53
C TYR A 38 -11.30 2.27 -6.37
N ILE A 39 -12.41 2.47 -5.67
CA ILE A 39 -12.86 1.61 -4.56
C ILE A 39 -13.07 0.18 -5.05
N PHE A 40 -13.72 0.00 -6.20
CA PHE A 40 -13.91 -1.32 -6.81
C PHE A 40 -12.57 -2.05 -7.00
N TRP A 41 -11.58 -1.41 -7.60
CA TRP A 41 -10.28 -2.03 -7.86
C TRP A 41 -9.49 -2.29 -6.58
N LEU A 42 -9.56 -1.39 -5.59
CA LEU A 42 -8.99 -1.64 -4.27
C LEU A 42 -9.61 -2.88 -3.63
N ILE A 43 -10.94 -2.94 -3.53
CA ILE A 43 -11.64 -4.06 -2.89
C ILE A 43 -11.34 -5.37 -3.64
N ALA A 44 -11.42 -5.37 -4.97
CA ALA A 44 -11.13 -6.55 -5.77
C ALA A 44 -9.70 -7.06 -5.54
N ALA A 45 -8.72 -6.16 -5.54
CA ALA A 45 -7.32 -6.51 -5.30
C ALA A 45 -7.08 -7.02 -3.88
N MET A 46 -7.69 -6.37 -2.87
CA MET A 46 -7.61 -6.78 -1.47
C MET A 46 -8.22 -8.17 -1.26
N LEU A 47 -9.41 -8.43 -1.82
CA LEU A 47 -10.06 -9.73 -1.74
C LEU A 47 -9.22 -10.82 -2.41
N ALA A 48 -8.63 -10.54 -3.57
CA ALA A 48 -7.72 -11.48 -4.25
C ALA A 48 -6.47 -11.78 -3.40
N HIS A 49 -5.90 -10.77 -2.73
CA HIS A 49 -4.75 -10.96 -1.84
C HIS A 49 -5.15 -11.76 -0.60
N TYR A 50 -6.29 -11.46 0.03
CA TYR A 50 -6.76 -12.24 1.17
C TYR A 50 -7.07 -13.68 0.79
N ALA A 51 -7.65 -13.94 -0.38
CA ALA A 51 -7.83 -15.29 -0.89
C ALA A 51 -6.48 -16.01 -1.11
N ALA A 52 -5.47 -15.32 -1.64
CA ALA A 52 -4.13 -15.88 -1.78
C ALA A 52 -3.48 -16.18 -0.42
N ASN A 53 -3.65 -15.32 0.59
CA ASN A 53 -3.15 -15.55 1.94
C ASN A 53 -3.79 -16.78 2.62
N LEU A 54 -5.04 -17.11 2.29
CA LEU A 54 -5.66 -18.35 2.76
C LEU A 54 -4.97 -19.61 2.21
N VAL A 55 -4.44 -19.53 0.99
CA VAL A 55 -3.71 -20.64 0.34
C VAL A 55 -2.24 -20.65 0.76
N PHE A 56 -1.64 -19.46 0.92
CA PHE A 56 -0.24 -19.26 1.26
C PHE A 56 -0.13 -18.36 2.51
N PRO A 57 -0.33 -18.90 3.72
CA PRO A 57 -0.31 -18.12 4.96
C PRO A 57 1.12 -17.79 5.39
N VAL A 58 1.79 -16.94 4.61
CA VAL A 58 3.19 -16.57 4.84
C VAL A 58 3.26 -15.55 5.96
N ALA A 59 4.08 -15.85 6.97
CA ALA A 59 4.46 -14.88 8.00
C ALA A 59 5.59 -13.99 7.46
N GLY A 60 5.47 -12.68 7.67
CA GLY A 60 6.54 -11.73 7.33
C GLY A 60 7.72 -11.84 8.30
N PRO A 61 8.81 -11.10 8.06
CA PRO A 61 10.01 -11.11 8.90
C PRO A 61 9.83 -10.42 10.28
N LEU A 62 8.59 -10.17 10.70
CA LEU A 62 8.23 -9.49 11.94
C LEU A 62 8.83 -10.19 13.18
N ALA A 63 8.87 -11.53 13.20
CA ALA A 63 9.44 -12.30 14.32
C ALA A 63 10.93 -11.98 14.57
N THR A 64 11.67 -11.64 13.52
CA THR A 64 13.09 -11.27 13.60
C THR A 64 13.31 -9.76 13.79
N ARG A 65 12.22 -8.96 13.74
CA ARG A 65 12.28 -7.51 13.82
C ARG A 65 12.68 -7.02 15.20
N ALA A 66 12.23 -7.68 16.27
CA ALA A 66 12.60 -7.31 17.65
C ALA A 66 14.13 -7.39 17.91
N ALA A 67 14.83 -8.27 17.19
CA ALA A 67 16.28 -8.43 17.33
C ALA A 67 17.10 -7.47 16.44
N THR A 68 16.48 -6.90 15.39
CA THR A 68 17.18 -6.14 14.34
C THR A 68 16.77 -4.68 14.26
N MET A 69 15.61 -4.31 14.79
CA MET A 69 15.08 -2.96 14.77
C MET A 69 15.48 -2.21 16.05
N PRO A 70 16.08 -1.01 15.94
CA PRO A 70 16.38 -0.20 17.13
C PRO A 70 15.10 0.34 17.76
N GLU A 71 15.18 0.68 19.04
CA GLU A 71 14.16 1.51 19.69
C GLU A 71 14.05 2.85 18.97
N GLY A 72 12.83 3.25 18.61
CA GLY A 72 12.57 4.53 17.97
C GLY A 72 11.89 5.55 18.87
N VAL A 73 11.60 6.70 18.27
CA VAL A 73 11.09 7.90 18.94
C VAL A 73 9.61 8.08 18.67
N LEU A 74 9.14 7.86 17.44
CA LEU A 74 7.75 8.16 17.06
C LEU A 74 7.11 7.09 16.18
N PHE A 75 7.58 6.91 14.95
CA PHE A 75 6.92 6.03 13.99
C PHE A 75 7.26 4.56 14.23
N VAL A 76 8.45 4.24 14.71
CA VAL A 76 8.77 2.87 15.13
C VAL A 76 7.85 2.42 16.28
N PRO A 77 7.79 3.10 17.44
CA PRO A 77 6.92 2.66 18.53
C PRO A 77 5.43 2.74 18.18
N LEU A 78 4.99 3.72 17.37
CA LEU A 78 3.62 3.76 16.86
C LEU A 78 3.27 2.49 16.08
N MET A 79 4.15 2.11 15.14
CA MET A 79 3.93 0.93 14.32
C MET A 79 4.03 -0.36 15.13
N ASP A 80 4.90 -0.41 16.14
CA ASP A 80 5.00 -1.56 17.05
C ASP A 80 3.72 -1.77 17.86
N VAL A 81 3.08 -0.68 18.31
CA VAL A 81 1.77 -0.76 18.98
C VAL A 81 0.68 -1.26 18.02
N LEU A 82 0.66 -0.76 16.78
CA LEU A 82 -0.32 -1.19 15.78
C LEU A 82 -0.14 -2.68 15.46
N TYR A 83 1.07 -3.11 15.12
CA TYR A 83 1.34 -4.49 14.75
C TYR A 83 1.26 -5.46 15.93
N GLY A 84 1.74 -5.08 17.12
CA GLY A 84 1.67 -5.92 18.32
C GLY A 84 0.25 -6.20 18.81
N ARG A 85 -0.74 -5.37 18.44
CA ARG A 85 -2.16 -5.58 18.80
C ARG A 85 -2.97 -6.28 17.72
N PHE A 86 -2.65 -6.05 16.44
CA PHE A 86 -3.52 -6.43 15.33
C PHE A 86 -2.92 -7.49 14.40
N ASP A 87 -1.61 -7.66 14.36
CA ASP A 87 -0.99 -8.67 13.50
C ASP A 87 -0.90 -10.03 14.22
N ARG A 88 -1.40 -11.06 13.55
CA ARG A 88 -1.35 -12.46 14.03
C ARG A 88 -0.46 -13.33 13.12
N GLY A 89 0.23 -12.73 12.15
CA GLY A 89 1.01 -13.42 11.13
C GLY A 89 0.14 -14.05 10.03
N GLY A 90 0.79 -14.57 8.98
CA GLY A 90 0.13 -15.28 7.89
C GLY A 90 -0.48 -14.41 6.78
N LEU A 91 -0.30 -13.09 6.84
CA LEU A 91 -0.87 -12.13 5.87
C LEU A 91 0.20 -11.39 5.03
N ALA A 92 1.42 -11.92 4.96
CA ALA A 92 2.53 -11.23 4.29
C ALA A 92 2.50 -11.42 2.77
N PHE A 93 2.11 -12.60 2.26
CA PHE A 93 2.18 -12.90 0.83
C PHE A 93 0.79 -13.09 0.19
N PRO A 94 0.45 -12.32 -0.86
CA PRO A 94 1.16 -11.20 -1.46
C PRO A 94 0.96 -9.88 -0.69
N SER A 95 1.80 -8.87 -0.93
CA SER A 95 1.75 -7.62 -0.14
C SER A 95 0.53 -6.75 -0.48
N THR A 96 -0.41 -6.68 0.47
CA THR A 96 -1.59 -5.80 0.43
C THR A 96 -1.22 -4.31 0.41
N HIS A 97 -0.14 -3.92 1.09
CA HIS A 97 0.36 -2.55 1.11
C HIS A 97 0.81 -2.11 -0.28
N VAL A 98 1.55 -2.98 -0.99
CA VAL A 98 2.07 -2.67 -2.32
C VAL A 98 0.96 -2.62 -3.36
N VAL A 99 0.08 -3.62 -3.42
CA VAL A 99 -1.01 -3.63 -4.42
C VAL A 99 -1.94 -2.42 -4.25
N ALA A 100 -2.32 -2.11 -3.01
CA ALA A 100 -3.30 -1.07 -2.76
C ALA A 100 -2.68 0.33 -2.95
N SER A 101 -1.45 0.57 -2.47
CA SER A 101 -0.76 1.84 -2.70
C SER A 101 -0.42 2.08 -4.17
N LEU A 102 -0.14 1.04 -4.96
CA LEU A 102 0.05 1.17 -6.41
C LEU A 102 -1.25 1.60 -7.11
N ILE A 103 -2.37 0.95 -6.79
CA ILE A 103 -3.69 1.32 -7.33
C ILE A 103 -4.04 2.76 -6.94
N SER A 104 -3.85 3.13 -5.66
CA SER A 104 -4.09 4.48 -5.16
C SER A 104 -3.22 5.52 -5.84
N ALA A 105 -1.91 5.27 -5.97
CA ALA A 105 -1.01 6.19 -6.64
C ALA A 105 -1.34 6.36 -8.12
N TRP A 106 -1.77 5.29 -8.79
CA TRP A 106 -2.20 5.37 -10.18
C TRP A 106 -3.48 6.20 -10.33
N PHE A 107 -4.54 5.90 -9.56
CA PHE A 107 -5.78 6.69 -9.63
C PHE A 107 -5.53 8.15 -9.23
N ALA A 108 -4.82 8.38 -8.12
CA ALA A 108 -4.50 9.72 -7.66
C ALA A 108 -3.66 10.50 -8.69
N GLY A 109 -2.63 9.87 -9.24
CA GLY A 109 -1.68 10.50 -10.16
C GLY A 109 -2.12 10.55 -11.61
N ARG A 110 -3.04 9.70 -12.07
CA ARG A 110 -3.46 9.65 -13.49
C ARG A 110 -4.90 10.06 -13.72
N VAL A 111 -5.76 9.95 -12.70
CA VAL A 111 -7.19 10.21 -12.83
C VAL A 111 -7.59 11.46 -12.03
N PHE A 112 -7.29 11.50 -10.73
CA PHE A 112 -7.76 12.58 -9.85
C PHE A 112 -6.93 13.86 -10.00
N PHE A 113 -5.60 13.73 -9.98
CA PHE A 113 -4.65 14.84 -9.99
C PHE A 113 -3.49 14.60 -10.97
N PRO A 114 -3.73 14.60 -12.30
CA PRO A 114 -2.73 14.29 -13.32
C PRO A 114 -1.42 15.09 -13.23
N ARG A 115 -1.49 16.34 -12.74
CA ARG A 115 -0.31 17.21 -12.56
C ARG A 115 0.60 16.77 -11.41
N ALA A 116 0.08 16.03 -10.44
CA ALA A 116 0.81 15.55 -9.27
C ALA A 116 1.32 14.11 -9.42
N TRP A 117 1.22 13.52 -10.62
CA TRP A 117 1.60 12.12 -10.86
C TRP A 117 3.02 11.72 -10.37
N PRO A 118 4.08 12.56 -10.51
CA PRO A 118 5.41 12.17 -10.05
C PRO A 118 5.46 12.06 -8.52
N ALA A 119 4.72 12.91 -7.81
CA ALA A 119 4.65 12.89 -6.36
C ALA A 119 3.97 11.61 -5.86
N TYR A 120 2.87 11.20 -6.49
CA TYR A 120 2.20 9.93 -6.14
C TYR A 120 3.03 8.70 -6.49
N ALA A 121 3.77 8.73 -7.61
CA ALA A 121 4.69 7.65 -7.97
C ALA A 121 5.84 7.53 -6.97
N LEU A 122 6.42 8.65 -6.53
CA LEU A 122 7.46 8.67 -5.50
C LEU A 122 6.92 8.20 -4.15
N TRP A 123 5.72 8.63 -3.77
CA TRP A 123 5.06 8.20 -2.54
C TRP A 123 4.83 6.69 -2.53
N PHE A 124 4.30 6.14 -3.61
CA PHE A 124 4.19 4.70 -3.79
C PHE A 124 5.54 3.98 -3.64
N ALA A 125 6.58 4.46 -4.34
CA ALA A 125 7.90 3.86 -4.27
C ALA A 125 8.46 3.86 -2.84
N ALA A 126 8.23 4.93 -2.08
CA ALA A 126 8.62 5.02 -0.68
C ALA A 126 7.88 4.01 0.21
N ILE A 127 6.56 3.82 0.00
CA ILE A 127 5.77 2.80 0.71
C ILE A 127 6.25 1.39 0.33
N ALA A 128 6.44 1.11 -0.95
CA ALA A 128 6.87 -0.21 -1.41
C ALA A 128 8.26 -0.57 -0.84
N ALA A 129 9.21 0.36 -0.87
CA ALA A 129 10.53 0.16 -0.27
C ALA A 129 10.45 -0.01 1.27
N SER A 130 9.62 0.78 1.95
CA SER A 130 9.52 0.70 3.41
C SER A 130 8.96 -0.63 3.90
N THR A 131 8.15 -1.32 3.10
CA THR A 131 7.63 -2.66 3.48
C THR A 131 8.74 -3.66 3.78
N VAL A 132 9.85 -3.60 3.05
CA VAL A 132 11.02 -4.46 3.24
C VAL A 132 11.95 -3.86 4.30
N VAL A 133 12.25 -2.55 4.21
CA VAL A 133 13.17 -1.87 5.12
C VAL A 133 12.69 -1.96 6.58
N CYS A 134 11.38 -1.83 6.80
CA CYS A 134 10.79 -1.94 8.13
C CYS A 134 10.59 -3.38 8.60
N GLY A 135 10.87 -4.38 7.76
CA GLY A 135 10.76 -5.79 8.13
C GLY A 135 9.34 -6.33 8.21
N TYR A 136 8.41 -5.79 7.41
CA TYR A 136 7.03 -6.29 7.32
C TYR A 136 6.84 -7.31 6.20
N HIS A 137 7.59 -7.19 5.12
CA HIS A 137 7.48 -8.03 3.94
C HIS A 137 8.85 -8.49 3.43
N TYR A 138 8.88 -9.66 2.83
CA TYR A 138 9.99 -10.09 1.99
C TYR A 138 9.91 -9.43 0.59
N PRO A 139 11.04 -9.27 -0.13
CA PRO A 139 11.02 -8.73 -1.48
C PRO A 139 10.10 -9.48 -2.45
N VAL A 140 9.91 -10.79 -2.27
CA VAL A 140 9.00 -11.60 -3.11
C VAL A 140 7.53 -11.20 -2.91
N ASP A 141 7.13 -10.80 -1.70
CA ASP A 141 5.78 -10.31 -1.40
C ASP A 141 5.51 -9.01 -2.15
N VAL A 142 6.53 -8.14 -2.24
CA VAL A 142 6.49 -6.87 -2.97
C VAL A 142 6.39 -7.12 -4.46
N LEU A 143 7.19 -8.03 -5.02
CA LEU A 143 7.11 -8.39 -6.43
C LEU A 143 5.73 -8.93 -6.82
N ALA A 144 5.15 -9.80 -5.99
CA ALA A 144 3.79 -10.32 -6.22
C ALA A 144 2.73 -9.20 -6.14
N GLY A 145 2.86 -8.27 -5.18
CA GLY A 145 2.01 -7.09 -5.08
C GLY A 145 2.14 -6.15 -6.29
N LEU A 146 3.36 -5.96 -6.82
CA LEU A 146 3.62 -5.17 -8.03
C LEU A 146 2.98 -5.78 -9.27
N ILE A 147 3.12 -7.11 -9.46
CA ILE A 147 2.55 -7.83 -10.60
C ILE A 147 1.02 -7.72 -10.58
N THR A 148 0.41 -8.04 -9.44
CA THR A 148 -1.05 -8.02 -9.28
C THR A 148 -1.62 -6.60 -9.34
N GLY A 149 -0.95 -5.62 -8.74
CA GLY A 149 -1.37 -4.21 -8.83
C GLY A 149 -1.20 -3.63 -10.22
N GLY A 150 -0.11 -3.98 -10.91
CA GLY A 150 0.11 -3.64 -12.32
C GLY A 150 -0.98 -4.22 -13.23
N LEU A 151 -1.39 -5.48 -12.99
CA LEU A 151 -2.52 -6.09 -13.68
C LEU A 151 -3.83 -5.33 -13.41
N CYS A 152 -4.14 -5.01 -12.15
CA CYS A 152 -5.33 -4.25 -11.79
C CYS A 152 -5.36 -2.89 -12.48
N VAL A 153 -4.24 -2.15 -12.44
CA VAL A 153 -4.08 -0.86 -13.12
C VAL A 153 -4.24 -0.99 -14.63
N ALA A 154 -3.63 -2.00 -15.25
CA ALA A 154 -3.74 -2.23 -16.68
C ALA A 154 -5.18 -2.54 -17.11
N LEU A 155 -5.93 -3.29 -16.31
CA LEU A 155 -7.35 -3.58 -16.55
C LEU A 155 -8.23 -2.35 -16.28
N ALA A 156 -7.92 -1.57 -15.24
CA ALA A 156 -8.63 -0.33 -14.92
C ALA A 156 -8.50 0.70 -16.04
N ALA A 157 -7.30 0.82 -16.63
CA ALA A 157 -6.99 1.74 -17.71
C ALA A 157 -7.70 1.39 -19.04
N ARG A 158 -8.07 0.12 -19.25
CA ARG A 158 -8.80 -0.33 -20.45
C ARG A 158 -10.28 0.05 -20.45
N ARG A 159 -10.86 0.34 -19.29
CA ARG A 159 -12.28 0.73 -19.19
C ARG A 159 -12.38 2.23 -19.42
N PRO A 160 -13.13 2.70 -20.45
CA PRO A 160 -13.38 4.12 -20.63
C PRO A 160 -14.05 4.69 -19.38
N ALA A 161 -13.81 5.98 -19.10
CA ALA A 161 -14.55 6.71 -18.08
C ALA A 161 -16.05 6.53 -18.35
N VAL A 162 -16.81 6.15 -17.31
CA VAL A 162 -18.24 5.88 -17.47
C VAL A 162 -18.93 7.21 -17.81
N ASP A 163 -19.46 7.32 -19.02
CA ASP A 163 -20.08 8.52 -19.58
C ASP A 163 -21.12 9.12 -18.63
N PRO A 164 -21.02 10.40 -18.21
CA PRO A 164 -22.00 11.04 -17.33
C PRO A 164 -23.38 11.07 -18.00
N SER A 165 -24.20 10.08 -17.66
CA SER A 165 -25.65 10.11 -17.83
C SER A 165 -26.27 11.14 -16.91
#